data_AF-A0AA39IGG5-F1
#
_entry.id   AF-A0AA39IGG5-F1
#
_cell.length_a   1.000
_cell.length_b   1.000
_cell.length_c   1.000
_cell.angle_alpha   90.00
_cell.angle_beta   90.00
_cell.angle_gamma   90.00
#
_symmetry.space_group_name_H-M   'P 1'
#
loop_
_entity.id
_entity.type
_entity.pdbx_description
1 polymer ?
#
loop_
_entity_poly.entity_id
_entity_poly.type
_entity_poly.pdbx_seq_one_letter_code
_entity_poly.pdbx_strand_id
1 'polypeptide(L)' 'MKTLAVALLLAALASTISAQCGEGTQCPSGCCPFAKAVCCPDNKHCCPPGTQCDTTGQFCTLGGGITFTAIQTVAP' A
#
# COMPACT_ATOMS: atom_id res chain seq x y z
N MET A 1 -11.37 -36.38 -12.28
CA MET A 1 -12.62 -35.58 -12.41
C MET A 1 -12.75 -34.50 -11.32
N LYS A 2 -12.36 -34.73 -10.06
CA LYS A 2 -12.43 -33.71 -8.98
C LYS A 2 -11.26 -32.71 -8.93
N THR A 3 -10.12 -33.02 -9.55
CA THR A 3 -8.91 -32.19 -9.54
C THR A 3 -9.02 -30.93 -10.39
N LEU A 4 -9.77 -30.96 -11.49
CA LEU A 4 -10.02 -29.81 -12.36
C LEU A 4 -10.84 -28.71 -11.66
N ALA A 5 -11.84 -29.11 -10.87
CA ALA A 5 -12.66 -28.17 -10.10
C ALA A 5 -11.84 -27.46 -9.01
N VAL A 6 -10.95 -28.18 -8.33
CA VAL A 6 -10.07 -27.60 -7.28
C VAL A 6 -9.05 -26.62 -7.87
N ALA A 7 -8.51 -26.90 -9.06
CA ALA A 7 -7.58 -26.00 -9.75
C ALA A 7 -8.25 -24.66 -10.17
N LEU A 8 -9.53 -24.71 -10.58
CA LEU A 8 -10.32 -23.51 -10.92
C LEU A 8 -10.64 -22.66 -9.69
N LEU A 9 -10.95 -23.28 -8.54
CA LEU A 9 -11.12 -22.56 -7.27
C LEU A 9 -9.82 -21.90 -6.79
N LEU A 10 -8.68 -22.59 -6.88
CA LEU A 10 -7.38 -22.04 -6.52
C LEU A 10 -6.98 -20.85 -7.41
N ALA A 11 -7.28 -20.91 -8.72
CA ALA A 11 -7.05 -19.80 -9.64
C ALA A 11 -7.95 -18.58 -9.36
N ALA A 12 -9.20 -18.80 -8.93
CA ALA A 12 -10.10 -17.73 -8.53
C ALA A 12 -9.63 -17.05 -7.22
N LEU A 13 -9.11 -17.83 -6.26
CA LEU A 13 -8.57 -17.33 -4.98
C LEU A 13 -7.18 -16.66 -5.14
N ALA A 14 -6.43 -17.00 -6.19
CA ALA A 14 -5.14 -16.38 -6.50
C ALA A 14 -5.28 -14.91 -6.98
N SER A 15 -6.48 -14.53 -7.44
CA SER A 15 -6.73 -13.19 -8.00
C SER A 15 -7.13 -12.15 -6.94
N THR A 16 -7.41 -12.57 -5.70
CA THR A 16 -7.95 -11.69 -4.64
C THR A 16 -6.91 -11.27 -3.58
N ILE A 17 -5.64 -11.68 -3.71
CA ILE A 17 -4.64 -11.52 -2.63
C ILE A 17 -3.81 -10.22 -2.76
N SER A 18 -3.96 -9.46 -3.84
CA SER A 18 -3.13 -8.27 -4.13
C SER A 18 -3.90 -6.94 -4.11
N ALA A 19 -5.11 -6.88 -3.53
CA ALA A 19 -5.92 -5.66 -3.55
C ALA A 19 -6.89 -5.54 -2.35
N GLN A 20 -6.44 -5.82 -1.13
CA GLN A 20 -7.30 -5.66 0.06
C GLN A 20 -7.41 -4.21 0.55
N CYS A 21 -6.74 -3.25 -0.08
CA CYS A 21 -6.86 -1.84 0.26
C CYS A 21 -8.00 -1.21 -0.53
N GLY A 22 -9.15 -0.94 0.11
CA GLY A 22 -10.37 -0.44 -0.53
C GLY A 22 -10.18 0.82 -1.38
N GLU A 23 -10.39 2.01 -0.80
CA GLU A 23 -10.14 3.30 -1.49
C GLU A 23 -8.66 3.74 -1.40
N GLY A 24 -7.83 2.88 -0.82
CA GLY A 24 -6.45 3.15 -0.46
C GLY A 24 -5.41 2.70 -1.48
N THR A 25 -4.15 2.84 -1.10
CA THR A 25 -3.00 2.31 -1.86
C THR A 25 -2.38 1.14 -1.13
N GLN A 26 -2.12 0.05 -1.85
CA GLN A 26 -1.40 -1.10 -1.32
C GLN A 26 0.10 -0.82 -1.30
N CYS A 27 0.67 -0.83 -0.10
CA CYS A 27 2.11 -0.82 0.15
C CYS A 27 2.57 -2.20 0.64
N PRO A 28 3.87 -2.52 0.60
CA PRO A 28 4.38 -3.82 1.07
C PRO A 28 4.05 -4.09 2.56
N SER A 29 3.96 -3.02 3.35
CA SER A 29 3.51 -2.94 4.75
C SER A 29 2.07 -3.37 5.05
N GLY A 30 1.18 -3.12 4.10
CA GLY A 30 -0.24 -2.99 4.34
C GLY A 30 -0.86 -1.85 3.53
N CYS A 31 -1.95 -1.29 4.03
CA CYS A 31 -2.79 -0.34 3.32
C CYS A 31 -2.60 1.10 3.77
N CYS A 32 -2.58 2.00 2.80
CA CYS A 32 -2.63 3.44 3.03
C CYS A 32 -4.03 3.97 2.74
N PRO A 33 -4.59 4.85 3.59
CA PRO A 33 -5.94 5.37 3.41
C PRO A 33 -6.07 6.32 2.21
N PHE A 34 -4.96 6.79 1.65
CA PHE A 34 -4.96 7.66 0.48
C PHE A 34 -4.85 6.86 -0.82
N ALA A 35 -5.69 7.18 -1.80
CA ALA A 35 -5.51 6.74 -3.16
C ALA A 35 -4.23 7.36 -3.76
N LYS A 36 -3.46 6.56 -4.51
CA LYS A 36 -2.18 6.98 -5.12
C LYS A 36 -1.16 7.52 -4.10
N ALA A 37 -1.16 6.97 -2.89
CA ALA A 37 -0.16 7.27 -1.88
C ALA A 37 1.23 6.84 -2.34
N VAL A 38 2.25 7.52 -1.82
CA VAL A 38 3.65 7.14 -1.98
C VAL A 38 4.03 6.24 -0.81
N CYS A 39 4.37 4.99 -1.10
CA CYS A 39 4.89 4.05 -0.11
C CYS A 39 6.35 4.42 0.20
N CYS A 40 6.65 4.66 1.47
CA CYS A 40 7.99 5.03 1.90
C CYS A 40 8.92 3.80 1.94
N PRO A 41 10.26 3.98 1.85
CA PRO A 41 11.21 2.88 1.78
C PRO A 41 11.31 2.06 3.07
N ASP A 42 10.82 2.59 4.19
CA ASP A 42 10.68 1.85 5.45
C ASP A 42 9.54 0.81 5.39
N ASN A 43 8.72 0.85 4.33
CA ASN A 43 7.54 0.03 4.04
C ASN A 43 6.40 0.15 5.05
N LYS A 44 6.62 0.71 6.24
CA LYS A 44 5.63 0.83 7.33
C LYS A 44 4.91 2.16 7.31
N HIS A 45 5.38 3.12 6.53
CA HIS A 45 4.75 4.43 6.37
C HIS A 45 4.43 4.74 4.92
N CYS A 46 3.53 5.69 4.75
CA CYS A 46 3.19 6.27 3.48
C CYS A 46 2.83 7.74 3.56
N CYS A 47 2.99 8.38 2.41
CA CYS A 47 2.75 9.79 2.22
C CYS A 47 1.60 10.02 1.24
N PRO A 48 0.81 11.10 1.41
CA PRO A 48 -0.27 11.44 0.49
C PRO A 48 0.26 11.74 -0.93
N PRO A 49 -0.61 11.68 -1.95
CA PRO A 49 -0.21 11.92 -3.33
C PRO A 49 0.43 13.31 -3.50
N GLY A 50 1.45 13.40 -4.36
CA GLY A 50 2.16 14.66 -4.64
C GLY A 50 3.23 15.04 -3.61
N THR A 51 3.57 14.13 -2.69
CA THR A 51 4.62 14.32 -1.69
C THR A 51 5.72 13.28 -1.85
N GLN A 52 6.86 13.50 -1.21
CA GLN A 52 8.00 12.58 -1.24
C GLN A 52 8.38 12.17 0.18
N CYS A 53 8.70 10.90 0.36
CA CYS A 53 9.23 10.43 1.63
C CYS A 53 10.67 10.94 1.81
N ASP A 54 11.01 11.33 3.04
CA ASP A 54 12.38 11.53 3.46
C ASP A 54 13.16 10.20 3.42
N THR A 55 14.50 10.29 3.46
CA THR A 55 15.41 9.14 3.54
C THR A 55 15.10 8.19 4.69
N THR A 56 14.57 8.69 5.80
CA THR A 56 14.15 7.88 6.94
C THR A 56 12.78 7.21 6.77
N GLY A 57 11.99 7.64 5.79
CA GLY A 57 10.60 7.20 5.57
C GLY A 57 9.59 7.71 6.61
N GLN A 58 10.04 8.44 7.64
CA GLN A 58 9.19 8.93 8.73
C GLN A 58 8.52 10.27 8.44
N PHE A 59 9.01 10.99 7.43
CA PHE A 59 8.52 12.31 7.06
C PHE A 59 8.18 12.37 5.58
N CYS A 60 7.21 13.21 5.26
CA CYS A 60 6.80 13.54 3.92
C CYS A 60 7.13 15.01 3.65
N THR A 61 7.70 15.29 2.48
CA THR A 61 7.97 16.64 2.00
C THR A 61 7.05 16.96 0.83
N LEU A 62 6.36 18.09 0.93
CA LEU A 62 5.58 18.69 -0.15
C LEU A 62 6.41 19.78 -0.83
N GLY A 63 6.26 19.93 -2.15
CA GLY A 63 6.87 21.05 -2.88
C GLY A 63 6.51 22.39 -2.23
N GLY A 64 7.52 23.14 -1.80
CA GLY A 64 7.36 24.37 -1.01
C GLY A 64 7.98 24.34 0.39
N GLY A 65 8.67 23.26 0.77
CA GLY A 65 9.40 23.18 2.05
C GLY A 65 8.51 22.81 3.24
N ILE A 66 7.31 22.30 2.98
CA ILE A 66 6.42 21.80 4.02
C ILE A 66 6.81 20.35 4.32
N THR A 67 7.26 20.10 5.54
CA THR A 67 7.58 18.75 6.04
C THR A 67 6.56 18.37 7.10
N PHE A 68 6.00 17.17 6.98
CA PHE A 68 5.06 16.61 7.94
C PHE A 68 5.37 15.13 8.18
N THR A 69 4.82 14.56 9.24
CA THR A 69 5.05 13.16 9.59
C THR A 69 4.32 12.23 8.62
N ALA A 70 4.98 11.15 8.20
CA ALA A 70 4.38 10.11 7.40
C ALA A 70 3.32 9.34 8.20
N ILE A 71 2.32 8.80 7.50
CA ILE A 71 1.23 8.04 8.11
C ILE A 71 1.63 6.57 8.12
N GLN A 72 1.40 5.86 9.23
CA GLN A 72 1.65 4.41 9.28
C GLN A 72 0.67 3.65 8.38
N THR A 73 1.21 2.68 7.65
CA THR A 73 0.42 1.69 6.91
C THR A 73 -0.39 0.85 7.90
N VAL A 74 -1.62 0.53 7.55
CA VAL A 74 -2.50 -0.33 8.36
C VAL A 74 -2.38 -1.77 7.86
N ALA A 75 -2.30 -2.76 8.75
CA ALA A 75 -2.32 -4.17 8.32
C ALA A 75 -3.63 -4.49 7.56
N PRO A 76 -3.57 -5.32 6.50
CA PRO A 76 -4.76 -5.72 5.75
C PRO A 76 -5.74 -6.56 6.59
#